data_AF-A0A1Y1IW70-F1
#
_entry.id   AF-A0A1Y1IW70-F1
#
_cell.length_a   1.000
_cell.length_b   1.000
_cell.length_c   1.000
_cell.angle_alpha   90.00
_cell.angle_beta   90.00
_cell.angle_gamma   90.00
#
_symmetry.space_group_name_H-M   'P 1'
#
loop_
_entity.id
_entity.type
_entity.pdbx_description
1 polymer ?
#
loop_
_entity_poly.entity_id
_entity_poly.type
_entity_poly.pdbx_seq_one_letter_code
_entity_poly.pdbx_strand_id
1 'polypeptide(L)'
;MFSNSTGTSVAVGQGTGVDAGGTQNIFLGFNAAKSNTGSSNLIAGYAANSESTGSTTGAVILGANAGLVASNSADNVLIGNSAGLHTATASQVVAIGARAFSENTSGWYNCVVGADSFANTGSSAKNVALGAFSGYQVNTNNSCIMGYQAAYGKDARLSEGLVVIGSQAMYNISSVVNGLSIGQFSGFNLTNAEDFLAIGSRSAYAVTSQNSVLAVGHGSAQNAQLTDEVTLLGHASGKNLAGGGVLALGNRAAATVRGSDVTAVGIDALNGVLPRAVTSTVAVGKQSGYGATAADCIYLGNAAGKGANGTGSIFIGHQSGAGETSSFRFVLGATSTRAPLLTGNLDTNTCPYLTVNGALRIQQSSPGSPTAVDDGIVFNKDSTSWQVYVDESDGLSVRKNGSPVVYFDSQTDLAANLDFTGQHRTAVAPSFRDSVQAGTTPQGVPLEGCVVCSTGRISSVPDKTGVVRTGADGIRVSCALPVVELSTERKDKRCFGVFAGCEDMLLAGARGVKSRVYRAGGMNVVVAKASNDDRVVINSLGEGACWVVGAPGMRVENGDYVCTSDVPGLVEAQEDDVRHSYTVAKLTMSCDFDEDTLDHASVAFVFEGLPRVACLLACSYAF
;
A
#
# COMPACT_ATOMS: atom_id res chain seq x y z
N MET A 1 -51.85 -28.78 -69.60
CA MET A 1 -52.33 -28.47 -68.23
C MET A 1 -53.19 -29.63 -67.80
N PHE A 2 -52.80 -30.33 -66.73
CA PHE A 2 -53.59 -31.43 -66.18
C PHE A 2 -54.02 -31.03 -64.77
N SER A 3 -55.31 -31.18 -64.44
CA SER A 3 -55.76 -31.24 -63.04
C SER A 3 -55.39 -32.64 -62.52
N ASN A 4 -54.72 -32.73 -61.37
CA ASN A 4 -54.48 -34.04 -60.74
C ASN A 4 -55.82 -34.71 -60.34
N SER A 5 -55.78 -35.98 -59.95
CA SER A 5 -56.94 -36.81 -59.56
C SER A 5 -57.79 -36.26 -58.41
N THR A 6 -57.40 -35.14 -57.78
CA THR A 6 -58.11 -34.47 -56.68
C THR A 6 -58.76 -33.13 -57.07
N GLY A 7 -58.57 -32.65 -58.31
CA GLY A 7 -59.28 -31.50 -58.88
C GLY A 7 -58.86 -30.09 -58.40
N THR A 8 -57.90 -29.96 -57.47
CA THR A 8 -57.54 -28.67 -56.84
C THR A 8 -56.10 -28.22 -57.08
N SER A 9 -55.33 -28.94 -57.90
CA SER A 9 -53.92 -28.65 -58.19
C SER A 9 -53.65 -28.42 -59.68
N VAL A 10 -52.70 -27.54 -60.00
CA VAL A 10 -52.27 -27.22 -61.38
C VAL A 10 -50.91 -27.86 -61.66
N ALA A 11 -50.81 -28.71 -62.67
CA ALA A 11 -49.54 -29.28 -63.13
C ALA A 11 -49.24 -28.94 -64.60
N VAL A 12 -48.02 -28.43 -64.87
CA VAL A 12 -47.56 -28.02 -66.20
C VAL A 12 -46.12 -28.50 -66.47
N GLY A 13 -45.95 -29.44 -67.40
CA GLY A 13 -44.65 -29.99 -67.81
C GLY A 13 -44.72 -31.50 -67.98
N GLN A 14 -43.75 -32.09 -68.69
CA GLN A 14 -43.65 -33.55 -68.82
C GLN A 14 -43.18 -34.16 -67.50
N GLY A 15 -43.87 -35.18 -67.01
CA GLY A 15 -43.52 -35.88 -65.77
C GLY A 15 -43.82 -35.11 -64.48
N THR A 16 -44.45 -33.94 -64.58
CA THR A 16 -44.83 -33.09 -63.44
C THR A 16 -45.99 -33.72 -62.67
N GLY A 17 -45.82 -33.94 -61.36
CA GLY A 17 -46.90 -34.40 -60.47
C GLY A 17 -47.56 -35.73 -60.82
N VAL A 18 -46.86 -36.64 -61.49
CA VAL A 18 -47.43 -37.92 -62.01
C VAL A 18 -48.00 -38.81 -60.90
N ASP A 19 -47.26 -38.95 -59.80
CA ASP A 19 -47.63 -39.72 -58.62
C ASP A 19 -47.94 -38.80 -57.42
N ALA A 20 -48.18 -37.51 -57.68
CA ALA A 20 -48.40 -36.53 -56.63
C ALA A 20 -49.81 -36.62 -56.03
N GLY A 21 -49.87 -36.56 -54.71
CA GLY A 21 -51.09 -36.44 -53.92
C GLY A 21 -51.33 -35.00 -53.44
N GLY A 22 -52.24 -34.86 -52.46
CA GLY A 22 -52.55 -33.58 -51.84
C GLY A 22 -53.33 -32.61 -52.72
N THR A 23 -53.76 -31.50 -52.10
CA THR A 23 -54.66 -30.51 -52.68
C THR A 23 -54.01 -29.12 -52.73
N GLN A 24 -54.54 -28.21 -53.56
CA GLN A 24 -54.11 -26.81 -53.61
C GLN A 24 -52.65 -26.58 -54.02
N ASN A 25 -52.11 -27.42 -54.90
CA ASN A 25 -50.71 -27.33 -55.34
C ASN A 25 -50.56 -26.67 -56.73
N ILE A 26 -49.44 -25.97 -56.96
CA ILE A 26 -49.00 -25.48 -58.27
C ILE A 26 -47.65 -26.10 -58.60
N PHE A 27 -47.60 -26.92 -59.65
CA PHE A 27 -46.41 -27.64 -60.11
C PHE A 27 -46.04 -27.25 -61.55
N LEU A 28 -44.78 -26.83 -61.78
CA LEU A 28 -44.31 -26.36 -63.09
C LEU A 28 -42.89 -26.86 -63.42
N GLY A 29 -42.71 -27.57 -64.54
CA GLY A 29 -41.40 -27.96 -65.06
C GLY A 29 -41.19 -29.47 -65.14
N PHE A 30 -40.19 -29.89 -65.92
CA PHE A 30 -39.91 -31.29 -66.21
C PHE A 30 -39.64 -32.10 -64.91
N ASN A 31 -40.41 -33.16 -64.67
CA ASN A 31 -40.37 -34.01 -63.48
C ASN A 31 -40.59 -33.28 -62.13
N ALA A 32 -41.09 -32.04 -62.10
CA ALA A 32 -41.33 -31.34 -60.84
C ALA A 32 -42.40 -32.04 -59.99
N ALA A 33 -42.16 -32.12 -58.67
CA ALA A 33 -43.07 -32.69 -57.67
C ALA A 33 -43.56 -34.11 -57.97
N LYS A 34 -42.75 -34.95 -58.63
CA LYS A 34 -43.17 -36.25 -59.20
C LYS A 34 -44.01 -37.11 -58.26
N SER A 35 -43.64 -37.20 -56.98
CA SER A 35 -44.26 -38.10 -55.99
C SER A 35 -44.63 -37.39 -54.66
N ASN A 36 -44.75 -36.06 -54.65
CA ASN A 36 -45.12 -35.31 -53.45
C ASN A 36 -46.58 -35.57 -53.04
N THR A 37 -46.83 -35.94 -51.79
CA THR A 37 -48.20 -36.22 -51.28
C THR A 37 -48.82 -35.09 -50.47
N GLY A 38 -48.10 -33.99 -50.25
CA GLY A 38 -48.56 -32.88 -49.42
C GLY A 38 -49.34 -31.79 -50.18
N SER A 39 -49.85 -30.81 -49.44
CA SER A 39 -50.81 -29.82 -49.95
C SER A 39 -50.27 -28.38 -49.91
N SER A 40 -50.92 -27.46 -50.62
CA SER A 40 -50.66 -26.01 -50.55
C SER A 40 -49.23 -25.60 -50.95
N ASN A 41 -48.62 -26.26 -51.94
CA ASN A 41 -47.26 -25.99 -52.39
C ASN A 41 -47.20 -25.22 -53.72
N LEU A 42 -46.14 -24.43 -53.90
CA LEU A 42 -45.71 -23.91 -55.20
C LEU A 42 -44.34 -24.52 -55.53
N ILE A 43 -44.28 -25.45 -56.50
CA ILE A 43 -43.06 -26.15 -56.89
C ILE A 43 -42.78 -25.90 -58.37
N ALA A 44 -41.69 -25.23 -58.71
CA ALA A 44 -41.32 -24.94 -60.09
C ALA A 44 -39.82 -25.11 -60.38
N GLY A 45 -39.48 -25.83 -61.44
CA GLY A 45 -38.11 -26.04 -61.90
C GLY A 45 -37.88 -27.42 -62.49
N TYR A 46 -36.73 -27.61 -63.17
CA TYR A 46 -36.30 -28.93 -63.62
C TYR A 46 -36.05 -29.83 -62.40
N ALA A 47 -36.77 -30.94 -62.29
CA ALA A 47 -36.64 -31.93 -61.20
C ALA A 47 -36.76 -31.32 -59.77
N ALA A 48 -37.45 -30.19 -59.63
CA ALA A 48 -37.73 -29.62 -58.31
C ALA A 48 -38.63 -30.60 -57.52
N ASN A 49 -38.17 -31.03 -56.33
CA ASN A 49 -38.88 -32.01 -55.49
C ASN A 49 -39.29 -33.33 -56.21
N SER A 50 -38.48 -33.79 -57.17
CA SER A 50 -38.82 -34.99 -57.96
C SER A 50 -38.58 -36.32 -57.25
N GLU A 51 -37.81 -36.33 -56.16
CA GLU A 51 -37.43 -37.53 -55.40
C GLU A 51 -38.03 -37.52 -53.97
N SER A 52 -39.11 -36.74 -53.78
CA SER A 52 -39.87 -36.80 -52.53
C SER A 52 -40.47 -38.20 -52.32
N THR A 53 -40.35 -38.73 -51.11
CA THR A 53 -40.95 -40.00 -50.68
C THR A 53 -42.07 -39.81 -49.66
N GLY A 54 -42.46 -38.56 -49.39
CA GLY A 54 -43.40 -38.21 -48.32
C GLY A 54 -44.24 -36.96 -48.62
N SER A 55 -44.75 -36.32 -47.56
CA SER A 55 -45.59 -35.13 -47.67
C SER A 55 -44.76 -33.85 -47.51
N THR A 56 -44.67 -33.03 -48.54
CA THR A 56 -44.19 -31.64 -48.44
C THR A 56 -45.39 -30.72 -48.52
N THR A 57 -45.61 -29.87 -47.53
CA THR A 57 -46.82 -29.03 -47.40
C THR A 57 -46.47 -27.56 -47.15
N GLY A 58 -47.22 -26.62 -47.74
CA GLY A 58 -47.01 -25.18 -47.52
C GLY A 58 -45.69 -24.62 -48.07
N ALA A 59 -44.99 -25.36 -48.95
CA ALA A 59 -43.65 -25.00 -49.40
C ALA A 59 -43.65 -24.20 -50.72
N VAL A 60 -42.70 -23.27 -50.85
CA VAL A 60 -42.33 -22.59 -52.10
C VAL A 60 -40.97 -23.10 -52.55
N ILE A 61 -40.93 -23.92 -53.59
CA ILE A 61 -39.71 -24.56 -54.11
C ILE A 61 -39.50 -24.11 -55.56
N LEU A 62 -38.51 -23.25 -55.81
CA LEU A 62 -38.25 -22.63 -57.11
C LEU A 62 -36.79 -22.83 -57.53
N GLY A 63 -36.54 -23.54 -58.62
CA GLY A 63 -35.20 -23.74 -59.19
C GLY A 63 -34.91 -25.18 -59.60
N ALA A 64 -33.92 -25.37 -60.47
CA ALA A 64 -33.53 -26.72 -60.90
C ALA A 64 -32.95 -27.51 -59.72
N ASN A 65 -33.48 -28.71 -59.47
CA ASN A 65 -33.17 -29.61 -58.35
C ASN A 65 -33.38 -28.98 -56.95
N ALA A 66 -34.15 -27.89 -56.82
CA ALA A 66 -34.48 -27.32 -55.52
C ALA A 66 -35.33 -28.33 -54.73
N GLY A 67 -35.00 -28.55 -53.45
CA GLY A 67 -35.70 -29.48 -52.57
C GLY A 67 -35.85 -30.90 -53.13
N LEU A 68 -34.87 -31.40 -53.90
CA LEU A 68 -34.95 -32.65 -54.69
C LEU A 68 -35.57 -33.82 -53.90
N VAL A 69 -35.09 -34.04 -52.67
CA VAL A 69 -35.55 -35.13 -51.77
C VAL A 69 -36.47 -34.67 -50.64
N ALA A 70 -36.96 -33.41 -50.66
CA ALA A 70 -37.74 -32.87 -49.54
C ALA A 70 -39.03 -33.67 -49.28
N SER A 71 -39.15 -34.23 -48.08
CA SER A 71 -40.10 -35.29 -47.72
C SER A 71 -40.51 -35.22 -46.25
N ASN A 72 -41.79 -35.15 -45.93
CA ASN A 72 -42.28 -34.93 -44.56
C ASN A 72 -41.78 -33.59 -44.00
N SER A 73 -41.95 -32.54 -44.82
CA SER A 73 -41.47 -31.18 -44.58
C SER A 73 -42.59 -30.14 -44.71
N ALA A 74 -42.54 -29.07 -43.93
CA ALA A 74 -43.60 -28.04 -43.92
C ALA A 74 -43.04 -26.61 -43.99
N ASP A 75 -43.76 -25.72 -44.66
CA ASP A 75 -43.57 -24.25 -44.63
C ASP A 75 -42.16 -23.77 -45.04
N ASN A 76 -41.53 -24.45 -46.00
CA ASN A 76 -40.20 -24.09 -46.50
C ASN A 76 -40.25 -23.14 -47.70
N VAL A 77 -39.28 -22.23 -47.82
CA VAL A 77 -39.03 -21.39 -49.00
C VAL A 77 -37.65 -21.74 -49.55
N LEU A 78 -37.58 -22.55 -50.61
CA LEU A 78 -36.35 -23.00 -51.25
C LEU A 78 -36.24 -22.40 -52.66
N ILE A 79 -35.41 -21.37 -52.84
CA ILE A 79 -35.31 -20.63 -54.11
C ILE A 79 -33.86 -20.60 -54.59
N GLY A 80 -33.58 -21.29 -55.70
CA GLY A 80 -32.26 -21.33 -56.33
C GLY A 80 -31.94 -22.71 -56.91
N ASN A 81 -30.94 -22.78 -57.78
CA ASN A 81 -30.46 -24.07 -58.28
C ASN A 81 -29.90 -24.91 -57.12
N SER A 82 -30.47 -26.10 -56.90
CA SER A 82 -30.13 -27.02 -55.81
C SER A 82 -30.26 -26.41 -54.40
N ALA A 83 -31.08 -25.37 -54.21
CA ALA A 83 -31.42 -24.87 -52.88
C ALA A 83 -32.14 -25.99 -52.09
N GLY A 84 -31.62 -26.32 -50.91
CA GLY A 84 -32.14 -27.43 -50.10
C GLY A 84 -32.09 -28.82 -50.78
N LEU A 85 -31.10 -29.10 -51.64
CA LEU A 85 -31.03 -30.34 -52.44
C LEU A 85 -31.35 -31.63 -51.66
N HIS A 86 -30.79 -31.76 -50.45
CA HIS A 86 -30.91 -32.96 -49.60
C HIS A 86 -31.77 -32.75 -48.33
N THR A 87 -32.66 -31.75 -48.32
CA THR A 87 -33.48 -31.42 -47.14
C THR A 87 -34.64 -32.38 -46.94
N ALA A 88 -34.40 -33.55 -46.35
CA ALA A 88 -35.44 -34.55 -46.10
C ALA A 88 -36.55 -33.98 -45.18
N THR A 89 -36.30 -33.79 -43.89
CA THR A 89 -37.35 -33.50 -42.86
C THR A 89 -37.26 -32.10 -42.23
N ALA A 90 -36.55 -31.16 -42.87
CA ALA A 90 -36.44 -29.77 -42.41
C ALA A 90 -37.75 -29.00 -42.64
N SER A 91 -38.19 -28.18 -41.68
CA SER A 91 -39.42 -27.36 -41.79
C SER A 91 -39.16 -25.92 -41.38
N GLN A 92 -39.95 -24.98 -41.91
CA GLN A 92 -39.83 -23.54 -41.65
C GLN A 92 -38.43 -23.00 -41.98
N VAL A 93 -37.87 -23.46 -43.10
CA VAL A 93 -36.58 -23.00 -43.63
C VAL A 93 -36.78 -22.03 -44.78
N VAL A 94 -36.10 -20.89 -44.74
CA VAL A 94 -35.93 -19.99 -45.88
C VAL A 94 -34.51 -20.20 -46.43
N ALA A 95 -34.37 -20.71 -47.64
CA ALA A 95 -33.10 -20.90 -48.33
C ALA A 95 -33.15 -20.27 -49.73
N ILE A 96 -32.44 -19.15 -49.91
CA ILE A 96 -32.43 -18.37 -51.15
C ILE A 96 -31.00 -18.24 -51.68
N GLY A 97 -30.72 -18.87 -52.82
CA GLY A 97 -29.39 -18.89 -53.45
C GLY A 97 -29.07 -20.24 -54.07
N ALA A 98 -28.13 -20.28 -55.02
CA ALA A 98 -27.64 -21.53 -55.57
C ALA A 98 -26.96 -22.37 -54.47
N ARG A 99 -27.41 -23.62 -54.27
CA ARG A 99 -26.93 -24.52 -53.19
C ARG A 99 -27.06 -23.94 -51.77
N ALA A 100 -27.92 -22.93 -51.57
CA ALA A 100 -28.24 -22.46 -50.22
C ALA A 100 -28.86 -23.62 -49.42
N PHE A 101 -28.36 -23.87 -48.21
CA PHE A 101 -28.85 -24.93 -47.32
C PHE A 101 -28.78 -26.35 -47.93
N SER A 102 -27.94 -26.59 -48.94
CA SER A 102 -27.77 -27.93 -49.52
C SER A 102 -27.04 -28.89 -48.56
N GLU A 103 -27.22 -30.20 -48.73
CA GLU A 103 -26.60 -31.26 -47.90
C GLU A 103 -26.99 -31.20 -46.39
N ASN A 104 -28.09 -30.53 -46.05
CA ASN A 104 -28.68 -30.58 -44.71
C ASN A 104 -29.88 -31.51 -44.72
N THR A 105 -29.91 -32.54 -43.88
CA THR A 105 -30.97 -33.55 -43.88
C THR A 105 -32.18 -33.16 -43.02
N SER A 106 -31.94 -32.38 -41.95
CA SER A 106 -32.96 -31.85 -41.05
C SER A 106 -32.53 -30.49 -40.49
N GLY A 107 -33.29 -29.90 -39.57
CA GLY A 107 -32.99 -28.60 -38.96
C GLY A 107 -34.07 -27.55 -39.29
N TRP A 108 -34.71 -27.02 -38.25
CA TRP A 108 -35.89 -26.17 -38.38
C TRP A 108 -35.57 -24.70 -38.16
N TYR A 109 -36.43 -23.80 -38.62
CA TYR A 109 -36.34 -22.36 -38.35
C TYR A 109 -35.03 -21.70 -38.83
N ASN A 110 -34.48 -22.12 -39.97
CA ASN A 110 -33.27 -21.51 -40.53
C ASN A 110 -33.62 -20.44 -41.58
N CYS A 111 -32.91 -19.31 -41.57
CA CYS A 111 -32.99 -18.27 -42.60
C CYS A 111 -31.63 -18.12 -43.29
N VAL A 112 -31.55 -18.53 -44.56
CA VAL A 112 -30.31 -18.70 -45.31
C VAL A 112 -30.43 -17.97 -46.64
N VAL A 113 -29.56 -16.98 -46.88
CA VAL A 113 -29.52 -16.21 -48.12
C VAL A 113 -28.08 -16.07 -48.61
N GLY A 114 -27.79 -16.64 -49.78
CA GLY A 114 -26.47 -16.61 -50.41
C GLY A 114 -26.10 -17.92 -51.09
N ALA A 115 -25.26 -17.84 -52.12
CA ALA A 115 -24.75 -19.03 -52.80
C ALA A 115 -23.88 -19.87 -51.85
N ASP A 116 -24.12 -21.18 -51.78
CA ASP A 116 -23.46 -22.12 -50.86
C ASP A 116 -23.52 -21.71 -49.38
N SER A 117 -24.45 -20.83 -49.02
CA SER A 117 -24.63 -20.39 -47.63
C SER A 117 -25.22 -21.53 -46.82
N PHE A 118 -24.65 -21.77 -45.64
CA PHE A 118 -25.09 -22.76 -44.66
C PHE A 118 -25.28 -24.17 -45.24
N ALA A 119 -24.45 -24.54 -46.20
CA ALA A 119 -24.45 -25.87 -46.81
C ALA A 119 -23.60 -26.87 -45.99
N ASN A 120 -23.99 -28.14 -46.02
CA ASN A 120 -23.29 -29.26 -45.37
C ASN A 120 -23.12 -29.10 -43.85
N THR A 121 -24.19 -28.72 -43.15
CA THR A 121 -24.22 -28.46 -41.69
C THR A 121 -24.87 -29.60 -40.88
N GLY A 122 -25.47 -30.60 -41.54
CA GLY A 122 -26.11 -31.74 -40.89
C GLY A 122 -27.56 -31.45 -40.47
N SER A 123 -27.79 -31.21 -39.17
CA SER A 123 -29.12 -31.06 -38.53
C SER A 123 -29.33 -29.73 -37.78
N SER A 124 -28.57 -28.70 -38.13
CA SER A 124 -28.55 -27.38 -37.47
C SER A 124 -29.88 -26.63 -37.56
N ALA A 125 -30.33 -26.00 -36.46
CA ALA A 125 -31.63 -25.33 -36.35
C ALA A 125 -31.57 -23.92 -35.73
N LYS A 126 -32.56 -23.08 -36.05
CA LYS A 126 -32.74 -21.71 -35.51
C LYS A 126 -31.60 -20.75 -35.87
N ASN A 127 -31.05 -20.85 -37.08
CA ASN A 127 -29.90 -20.03 -37.51
C ASN A 127 -30.27 -18.98 -38.56
N VAL A 128 -29.53 -17.88 -38.59
CA VAL A 128 -29.53 -16.88 -39.66
C VAL A 128 -28.16 -16.90 -40.35
N ALA A 129 -28.13 -17.12 -41.66
CA ALA A 129 -26.90 -17.17 -42.46
C ALA A 129 -27.06 -16.32 -43.73
N LEU A 130 -26.37 -15.18 -43.79
CA LEU A 130 -26.50 -14.18 -44.85
C LEU A 130 -25.15 -13.87 -45.50
N GLY A 131 -24.96 -14.28 -46.75
CA GLY A 131 -23.74 -14.06 -47.53
C GLY A 131 -23.29 -15.32 -48.27
N ALA A 132 -22.58 -15.14 -49.39
CA ALA A 132 -22.03 -16.28 -50.12
C ALA A 132 -21.01 -17.04 -49.25
N PHE A 133 -21.16 -18.36 -49.18
CA PHE A 133 -20.38 -19.27 -48.34
C PHE A 133 -20.44 -18.97 -46.83
N SER A 134 -21.42 -18.21 -46.35
CA SER A 134 -21.56 -17.93 -44.93
C SER A 134 -22.02 -19.18 -44.18
N GLY A 135 -21.35 -19.56 -43.10
CA GLY A 135 -21.68 -20.78 -42.33
C GLY A 135 -21.48 -22.10 -43.10
N TYR A 136 -20.71 -22.09 -44.19
CA TYR A 136 -20.44 -23.31 -44.96
C TYR A 136 -19.70 -24.33 -44.09
N GLN A 137 -20.24 -25.55 -43.99
CA GLN A 137 -19.75 -26.65 -43.14
C GLN A 137 -19.77 -26.39 -41.63
N VAL A 138 -20.61 -25.46 -41.15
CA VAL A 138 -20.73 -25.13 -39.72
C VAL A 138 -21.99 -25.73 -39.10
N ASN A 139 -21.82 -26.69 -38.19
CA ASN A 139 -22.92 -27.27 -37.41
C ASN A 139 -23.15 -26.48 -36.12
N THR A 140 -24.25 -25.71 -36.03
CA THR A 140 -24.58 -24.86 -34.87
C THR A 140 -26.10 -24.64 -34.74
N ASN A 141 -26.55 -24.23 -33.55
CA ASN A 141 -27.94 -23.82 -33.30
C ASN A 141 -28.00 -22.40 -32.73
N ASN A 142 -29.12 -21.71 -32.94
CA ASN A 142 -29.38 -20.38 -32.37
C ASN A 142 -28.33 -19.31 -32.78
N SER A 143 -27.77 -19.40 -33.99
CA SER A 143 -26.63 -18.57 -34.41
C SER A 143 -26.99 -17.53 -35.48
N CYS A 144 -26.27 -16.40 -35.47
CA CYS A 144 -26.33 -15.33 -36.47
C CYS A 144 -25.00 -15.19 -37.20
N ILE A 145 -24.98 -15.49 -38.49
CA ILE A 145 -23.80 -15.51 -39.36
C ILE A 145 -24.05 -14.57 -40.55
N MET A 146 -23.21 -13.56 -40.72
CA MET A 146 -23.37 -12.56 -41.79
C MET A 146 -22.02 -12.16 -42.40
N GLY A 147 -21.92 -12.25 -43.73
CA GLY A 147 -20.76 -11.83 -44.50
C GLY A 147 -20.24 -12.89 -45.46
N TYR A 148 -19.46 -12.45 -46.45
CA TYR A 148 -18.78 -13.35 -47.38
C TYR A 148 -17.79 -14.25 -46.62
N GLN A 149 -17.96 -15.58 -46.70
CA GLN A 149 -17.14 -16.57 -45.99
C GLN A 149 -17.06 -16.35 -44.46
N ALA A 150 -18.07 -15.71 -43.87
CA ALA A 150 -18.20 -15.62 -42.42
C ALA A 150 -18.47 -17.02 -41.84
N ALA A 151 -17.73 -17.43 -40.80
CA ALA A 151 -17.78 -18.78 -40.25
C ALA A 151 -17.70 -19.86 -41.34
N TYR A 152 -16.59 -19.88 -42.06
CA TYR A 152 -16.32 -20.87 -43.12
C TYR A 152 -15.29 -21.87 -42.58
N GLY A 153 -15.60 -23.17 -42.44
CA GLY A 153 -14.60 -24.12 -41.91
C GLY A 153 -15.04 -25.58 -41.83
N LYS A 154 -14.06 -26.50 -41.75
CA LYS A 154 -14.22 -27.96 -41.66
C LYS A 154 -13.87 -28.42 -40.24
N ASP A 155 -14.67 -29.32 -39.66
CA ASP A 155 -14.50 -29.92 -38.31
C ASP A 155 -14.77 -28.99 -37.11
N ALA A 156 -15.90 -28.30 -37.15
CA ALA A 156 -16.34 -27.46 -36.06
C ALA A 156 -17.25 -28.25 -35.10
N ARG A 157 -16.73 -28.76 -33.97
CA ARG A 157 -17.57 -29.06 -32.79
C ARG A 157 -17.99 -27.70 -32.22
N LEU A 158 -19.13 -27.14 -32.65
CA LEU A 158 -19.55 -25.83 -32.17
C LEU A 158 -20.81 -25.87 -31.33
N SER A 159 -20.68 -25.10 -30.26
CA SER A 159 -21.68 -24.45 -29.44
C SER A 159 -22.90 -23.85 -30.14
N GLU A 160 -23.92 -23.66 -29.32
CA GLU A 160 -25.11 -22.87 -29.62
C GLU A 160 -24.82 -21.36 -29.39
N GLY A 161 -25.45 -20.47 -30.15
CA GLY A 161 -25.44 -19.03 -29.86
C GLY A 161 -24.32 -18.18 -30.46
N LEU A 162 -23.79 -18.54 -31.64
CA LEU A 162 -22.72 -17.77 -32.29
C LEU A 162 -23.24 -16.45 -32.87
N VAL A 163 -22.45 -15.38 -32.73
CA VAL A 163 -22.67 -14.12 -33.45
C VAL A 163 -21.42 -13.77 -34.24
N VAL A 164 -21.50 -13.84 -35.55
CA VAL A 164 -20.35 -13.61 -36.43
C VAL A 164 -20.74 -12.76 -37.62
N ILE A 165 -20.14 -11.57 -37.68
CA ILE A 165 -20.49 -10.51 -38.63
C ILE A 165 -19.21 -9.93 -39.24
N GLY A 166 -19.03 -10.11 -40.54
CA GLY A 166 -17.91 -9.56 -41.28
C GLY A 166 -17.37 -10.50 -42.35
N SER A 167 -16.77 -9.94 -43.40
CA SER A 167 -16.12 -10.74 -44.45
C SER A 167 -14.95 -11.53 -43.85
N GLN A 168 -14.97 -12.85 -44.03
CA GLN A 168 -13.96 -13.79 -43.53
C GLN A 168 -13.74 -13.71 -42.01
N ALA A 169 -14.75 -13.25 -41.25
CA ALA A 169 -14.76 -13.38 -39.80
C ALA A 169 -14.88 -14.87 -39.42
N MET A 170 -14.08 -15.33 -38.45
CA MET A 170 -14.01 -16.75 -38.06
C MET A 170 -13.82 -17.68 -39.27
N TYR A 171 -12.90 -17.32 -40.16
CA TYR A 171 -12.47 -18.20 -41.24
C TYR A 171 -11.69 -19.40 -40.67
N ASN A 172 -11.87 -20.57 -41.27
CA ASN A 172 -11.44 -21.94 -40.92
C ASN A 172 -11.35 -22.29 -39.42
N ILE A 173 -12.51 -22.28 -38.76
CA ILE A 173 -12.82 -22.80 -37.42
C ILE A 173 -12.38 -24.26 -37.19
N SER A 174 -11.82 -24.59 -36.01
CA SER A 174 -11.92 -25.92 -35.37
C SER A 174 -11.83 -26.00 -33.81
N SER A 175 -12.36 -25.01 -33.04
CA SER A 175 -13.40 -25.22 -31.97
C SER A 175 -13.74 -23.97 -31.13
N VAL A 176 -15.00 -23.80 -30.71
CA VAL A 176 -15.54 -22.64 -29.95
C VAL A 176 -16.69 -23.03 -28.99
N VAL A 177 -16.82 -22.46 -27.77
CA VAL A 177 -18.14 -22.26 -27.08
C VAL A 177 -18.29 -20.87 -26.43
N ASN A 178 -19.35 -20.13 -26.86
CA ASN A 178 -19.70 -18.70 -26.65
C ASN A 178 -18.79 -17.66 -27.35
N GLY A 179 -18.79 -17.68 -28.68
CA GLY A 179 -18.03 -16.77 -29.54
C GLY A 179 -18.84 -15.63 -30.16
N LEU A 180 -18.43 -14.39 -29.90
CA LEU A 180 -18.86 -13.18 -30.62
C LEU A 180 -17.67 -12.63 -31.43
N SER A 181 -17.83 -12.57 -32.76
CA SER A 181 -16.80 -12.06 -33.68
C SER A 181 -17.38 -11.04 -34.65
N ILE A 182 -17.01 -9.76 -34.49
CA ILE A 182 -17.46 -8.67 -35.37
C ILE A 182 -16.27 -7.97 -36.00
N GLY A 183 -16.18 -8.01 -37.33
CA GLY A 183 -15.17 -7.29 -38.10
C GLY A 183 -14.62 -8.10 -39.27
N GLN A 184 -14.03 -7.41 -40.24
CA GLN A 184 -13.32 -8.10 -41.33
C GLN A 184 -12.10 -8.84 -40.77
N PHE A 185 -11.99 -10.14 -41.05
CA PHE A 185 -10.94 -11.04 -40.53
C PHE A 185 -10.87 -11.15 -38.99
N SER A 186 -11.94 -10.82 -38.26
CA SER A 186 -11.95 -11.03 -36.80
C SER A 186 -12.01 -12.53 -36.49
N GLY A 187 -11.16 -13.01 -35.57
CA GLY A 187 -11.06 -14.44 -35.26
C GLY A 187 -10.63 -15.32 -36.43
N PHE A 188 -9.93 -14.77 -37.43
CA PHE A 188 -9.47 -15.52 -38.59
C PHE A 188 -8.52 -16.67 -38.18
N ASN A 189 -8.91 -17.90 -38.53
CA ASN A 189 -8.30 -19.20 -38.23
C ASN A 189 -8.10 -19.53 -36.73
N LEU A 190 -9.21 -19.43 -36.01
CA LEU A 190 -9.54 -20.02 -34.70
C LEU A 190 -9.28 -21.55 -34.56
N THR A 191 -8.55 -22.00 -33.51
CA THR A 191 -8.50 -23.38 -32.94
C THR A 191 -7.84 -23.31 -31.51
N ASN A 192 -8.46 -23.35 -30.34
CA ASN A 192 -9.85 -23.51 -29.87
C ASN A 192 -10.10 -22.50 -28.72
N ALA A 193 -11.35 -22.09 -28.51
CA ALA A 193 -11.73 -21.06 -27.53
C ALA A 193 -13.00 -21.40 -26.73
N GLU A 194 -13.11 -20.93 -25.48
CA GLU A 194 -14.36 -20.88 -24.70
C GLU A 194 -14.43 -19.53 -23.91
N ASP A 195 -15.57 -18.83 -23.97
CA ASP A 195 -15.82 -17.40 -23.63
C ASP A 195 -14.98 -16.38 -24.44
N PHE A 196 -15.24 -16.33 -25.76
CA PHE A 196 -14.49 -15.53 -26.72
C PHE A 196 -15.26 -14.30 -27.22
N LEU A 197 -14.65 -13.12 -27.10
CA LEU A 197 -15.17 -11.87 -27.65
C LEU A 197 -14.10 -11.18 -28.51
N ALA A 198 -14.34 -11.06 -29.81
CA ALA A 198 -13.50 -10.31 -30.74
C ALA A 198 -14.30 -9.24 -31.49
N ILE A 199 -13.96 -7.97 -31.32
CA ILE A 199 -14.59 -6.84 -32.03
C ILE A 199 -13.50 -5.97 -32.67
N GLY A 200 -13.52 -5.84 -33.98
CA GLY A 200 -12.60 -5.00 -34.76
C GLY A 200 -12.03 -5.72 -35.98
N SER A 201 -11.60 -4.96 -36.99
CA SER A 201 -10.93 -5.60 -38.13
C SER A 201 -9.59 -6.21 -37.68
N ARG A 202 -9.37 -7.47 -38.06
CA ARG A 202 -8.21 -8.29 -37.65
C ARG A 202 -8.03 -8.44 -36.12
N SER A 203 -9.08 -8.23 -35.33
CA SER A 203 -9.04 -8.58 -33.90
C SER A 203 -8.96 -10.10 -33.74
N ALA A 204 -8.08 -10.59 -32.89
CA ALA A 204 -7.81 -12.03 -32.72
C ALA A 204 -7.49 -12.76 -34.04
N TYR A 205 -6.79 -12.09 -34.95
CA TYR A 205 -6.30 -12.71 -36.18
C TYR A 205 -5.18 -13.71 -35.85
N ALA A 206 -5.38 -14.98 -36.21
CA ALA A 206 -4.42 -16.07 -36.01
C ALA A 206 -3.94 -16.26 -34.55
N VAL A 207 -4.88 -16.25 -33.59
CA VAL A 207 -4.55 -16.52 -32.19
C VAL A 207 -4.55 -18.03 -31.91
N THR A 208 -3.50 -18.54 -31.27
CA THR A 208 -3.35 -19.97 -30.92
C THR A 208 -3.49 -20.19 -29.41
N SER A 209 -4.27 -21.21 -29.00
CA SER A 209 -4.69 -21.61 -27.63
C SER A 209 -5.47 -20.55 -26.82
N GLN A 210 -6.67 -20.88 -26.29
CA GLN A 210 -7.47 -19.91 -25.52
C GLN A 210 -8.45 -20.53 -24.51
N ASN A 211 -8.48 -19.94 -23.31
CA ASN A 211 -9.63 -19.83 -22.40
C ASN A 211 -9.84 -18.33 -22.10
N SER A 212 -11.07 -17.82 -22.18
CA SER A 212 -11.47 -16.45 -21.76
C SER A 212 -10.70 -15.29 -22.41
N VAL A 213 -11.01 -14.95 -23.67
CA VAL A 213 -10.36 -13.83 -24.40
C VAL A 213 -11.35 -12.73 -24.73
N LEU A 214 -11.09 -11.53 -24.22
CA LEU A 214 -11.76 -10.27 -24.60
C LEU A 214 -10.81 -9.43 -25.45
N ALA A 215 -11.04 -9.33 -26.75
CA ALA A 215 -10.22 -8.55 -27.70
C ALA A 215 -11.05 -7.52 -28.47
N VAL A 216 -10.93 -6.24 -28.10
CA VAL A 216 -11.65 -5.13 -28.73
C VAL A 216 -10.68 -4.11 -29.31
N GLY A 217 -10.75 -3.89 -30.62
CA GLY A 217 -9.96 -2.92 -31.37
C GLY A 217 -9.32 -3.49 -32.64
N HIS A 218 -9.01 -2.60 -33.59
CA HIS A 218 -8.33 -3.00 -34.84
C HIS A 218 -6.97 -3.63 -34.54
N GLY A 219 -6.76 -4.87 -34.99
CA GLY A 219 -5.53 -5.64 -34.78
C GLY A 219 -5.25 -6.03 -33.32
N SER A 220 -6.20 -5.88 -32.40
CA SER A 220 -6.05 -6.39 -31.02
C SER A 220 -5.84 -7.90 -31.04
N ALA A 221 -4.92 -8.42 -30.22
CA ALA A 221 -4.55 -9.84 -30.19
C ALA A 221 -4.04 -10.42 -31.54
N GLN A 222 -3.65 -9.60 -32.51
CA GLN A 222 -3.14 -10.13 -33.78
C GLN A 222 -1.88 -10.98 -33.55
N ASN A 223 -1.89 -12.23 -34.03
CA ASN A 223 -0.83 -13.24 -33.86
C ASN A 223 -0.46 -13.55 -32.41
N ALA A 224 -1.41 -13.44 -31.47
CA ALA A 224 -1.16 -13.77 -30.07
C ALA A 224 -1.13 -15.30 -29.81
N GLN A 225 -0.39 -15.74 -28.80
CA GLN A 225 -0.32 -17.12 -28.32
C GLN A 225 -0.77 -17.15 -26.86
N LEU A 226 -2.06 -17.34 -26.62
CA LEU A 226 -2.65 -17.08 -25.30
C LEU A 226 -2.76 -18.39 -24.50
N THR A 227 -2.67 -18.32 -23.17
CA THR A 227 -2.79 -19.53 -22.33
C THR A 227 -3.96 -19.49 -21.35
N ASP A 228 -4.33 -18.32 -20.85
CA ASP A 228 -5.44 -18.12 -19.90
C ASP A 228 -5.86 -16.63 -19.84
N GLU A 229 -7.01 -16.32 -19.22
CA GLU A 229 -7.63 -14.99 -18.99
C GLU A 229 -6.90 -13.78 -19.58
N VAL A 230 -7.39 -13.27 -20.71
CA VAL A 230 -6.79 -12.10 -21.38
C VAL A 230 -7.84 -11.05 -21.73
N THR A 231 -7.63 -9.82 -21.26
CA THR A 231 -8.46 -8.64 -21.59
C THR A 231 -7.64 -7.61 -22.36
N LEU A 232 -8.00 -7.35 -23.61
CA LEU A 232 -7.29 -6.48 -24.55
C LEU A 232 -8.26 -5.45 -25.15
N LEU A 233 -8.05 -4.18 -24.82
CA LEU A 233 -8.85 -3.06 -25.33
C LEU A 233 -7.94 -2.01 -25.96
N GLY A 234 -7.98 -1.86 -27.27
CA GLY A 234 -7.24 -0.83 -27.99
C GLY A 234 -6.78 -1.23 -29.39
N HIS A 235 -6.29 -0.25 -30.14
CA HIS A 235 -5.65 -0.51 -31.43
C HIS A 235 -4.35 -1.29 -31.23
N ALA A 236 -4.26 -2.50 -31.80
CA ALA A 236 -3.10 -3.40 -31.72
C ALA A 236 -2.63 -3.73 -30.29
N SER A 237 -3.51 -3.67 -29.28
CA SER A 237 -3.23 -4.19 -27.94
C SER A 237 -2.95 -5.69 -27.98
N GLY A 238 -1.92 -6.17 -27.28
CA GLY A 238 -1.55 -7.59 -27.26
C GLY A 238 -1.13 -8.15 -28.63
N LYS A 239 -0.72 -7.31 -29.59
CA LYS A 239 -0.25 -7.77 -30.92
C LYS A 239 1.07 -8.55 -30.82
N ASN A 240 1.03 -9.86 -31.01
CA ASN A 240 2.08 -10.86 -30.77
C ASN A 240 2.33 -11.18 -29.28
N LEU A 241 1.35 -10.94 -28.41
CA LEU A 241 1.40 -11.35 -27.01
C LEU A 241 1.54 -12.88 -26.92
N ALA A 242 2.40 -13.39 -26.03
CA ALA A 242 2.46 -14.82 -25.70
C ALA A 242 2.36 -15.04 -24.19
N GLY A 243 1.35 -15.78 -23.71
CA GLY A 243 1.10 -16.03 -22.28
C GLY A 243 -0.35 -15.78 -21.86
N GLY A 244 -0.64 -15.76 -20.56
CA GLY A 244 -1.99 -15.64 -20.00
C GLY A 244 -2.05 -14.73 -18.77
N GLY A 245 -3.25 -14.39 -18.29
CA GLY A 245 -3.40 -13.47 -17.16
C GLY A 245 -3.00 -12.03 -17.52
N VAL A 246 -3.40 -11.55 -18.71
CA VAL A 246 -2.94 -10.26 -19.24
C VAL A 246 -4.08 -9.27 -19.39
N LEU A 247 -3.93 -8.10 -18.77
CA LEU A 247 -4.78 -6.93 -18.96
C LEU A 247 -4.04 -5.88 -19.78
N ALA A 248 -4.45 -5.62 -21.03
CA ALA A 248 -3.86 -4.58 -21.88
C ALA A 248 -4.91 -3.55 -22.34
N LEU A 249 -4.82 -2.33 -21.84
CA LEU A 249 -5.73 -1.23 -22.15
C LEU A 249 -4.95 -0.07 -22.80
N GLY A 250 -5.07 0.11 -24.12
CA GLY A 250 -4.44 1.21 -24.86
C GLY A 250 -3.87 0.84 -26.23
N ASN A 251 -3.42 1.85 -26.99
CA ASN A 251 -2.82 1.64 -28.31
C ASN A 251 -1.46 0.96 -28.18
N ARG A 252 -1.33 -0.25 -28.73
CA ARG A 252 -0.16 -1.13 -28.63
C ARG A 252 0.27 -1.48 -27.20
N ALA A 253 -0.65 -1.44 -26.24
CA ALA A 253 -0.39 -1.93 -24.89
C ALA A 253 -0.04 -3.43 -24.92
N ALA A 254 1.02 -3.84 -24.21
CA ALA A 254 1.52 -5.21 -24.12
C ALA A 254 1.71 -5.93 -25.47
N ALA A 255 1.96 -5.20 -26.57
CA ALA A 255 2.00 -5.81 -27.89
C ALA A 255 3.04 -6.95 -27.96
N THR A 256 4.28 -6.69 -27.57
CA THR A 256 5.39 -7.64 -27.74
C THR A 256 5.73 -8.45 -26.49
N VAL A 257 4.81 -8.57 -25.53
CA VAL A 257 5.06 -9.28 -24.26
C VAL A 257 5.05 -10.79 -24.48
N ARG A 258 5.98 -11.50 -23.82
CA ARG A 258 6.00 -12.96 -23.68
C ARG A 258 6.06 -13.31 -22.19
N GLY A 259 4.95 -13.61 -21.57
CA GLY A 259 4.86 -13.99 -20.15
C GLY A 259 3.44 -13.84 -19.61
N SER A 260 3.28 -14.13 -18.33
CA SER A 260 1.98 -14.14 -17.65
C SER A 260 1.83 -13.04 -16.60
N ASP A 261 0.60 -12.78 -16.19
CA ASP A 261 0.27 -11.94 -15.03
C ASP A 261 0.73 -10.48 -15.22
N VAL A 262 0.36 -9.90 -16.37
CA VAL A 262 0.81 -8.57 -16.79
C VAL A 262 -0.37 -7.60 -16.87
N THR A 263 -0.20 -6.42 -16.26
CA THR A 263 -1.13 -5.29 -16.45
C THR A 263 -0.44 -4.18 -17.22
N ALA A 264 -0.94 -3.81 -18.40
CA ALA A 264 -0.43 -2.74 -19.25
C ALA A 264 -1.55 -1.74 -19.59
N VAL A 265 -1.50 -0.54 -19.01
CA VAL A 265 -2.50 0.51 -19.23
C VAL A 265 -1.82 1.75 -19.80
N GLY A 266 -2.16 2.13 -21.03
CA GLY A 266 -1.64 3.32 -21.70
C GLY A 266 -1.10 3.04 -23.10
N ILE A 267 -0.79 4.10 -23.83
CA ILE A 267 -0.19 4.00 -25.18
C ILE A 267 1.23 3.44 -25.03
N ASP A 268 1.54 2.35 -25.74
CA ASP A 268 2.85 1.69 -25.73
C ASP A 268 3.33 1.21 -24.34
N ALA A 269 2.42 1.00 -23.39
CA ALA A 269 2.75 0.39 -22.09
C ALA A 269 3.24 -1.06 -22.31
N LEU A 270 4.42 -1.41 -21.76
CA LEU A 270 5.11 -2.70 -21.97
C LEU A 270 5.27 -3.11 -23.45
N ASN A 271 5.40 -2.11 -24.34
CA ASN A 271 5.71 -2.34 -25.75
C ASN A 271 7.22 -2.23 -26.01
N GLY A 272 7.71 -2.77 -27.13
CA GLY A 272 9.12 -2.67 -27.52
C GLY A 272 9.39 -3.16 -28.94
N VAL A 273 10.68 -3.24 -29.30
CA VAL A 273 11.14 -3.63 -30.65
C VAL A 273 11.27 -5.16 -30.80
N LEU A 274 11.39 -5.90 -29.69
CA LEU A 274 11.58 -7.36 -29.69
C LEU A 274 10.61 -8.03 -28.71
N PRO A 275 10.26 -9.32 -28.93
CA PRO A 275 9.52 -10.12 -27.95
C PRO A 275 10.29 -10.24 -26.64
N ARG A 276 9.61 -10.08 -25.50
CA ARG A 276 10.26 -9.90 -24.19
C ARG A 276 9.66 -10.77 -23.10
N ALA A 277 10.50 -11.46 -22.35
CA ALA A 277 10.11 -12.21 -21.16
C ALA A 277 9.74 -11.24 -20.04
N VAL A 278 8.45 -11.01 -19.79
CA VAL A 278 7.96 -10.14 -18.72
C VAL A 278 6.81 -10.85 -18.02
N THR A 279 6.95 -11.07 -16.71
CA THR A 279 5.96 -11.74 -15.87
C THR A 279 5.64 -10.90 -14.62
N SER A 280 4.45 -11.05 -14.06
CA SER A 280 4.05 -10.44 -12.77
C SER A 280 4.31 -8.93 -12.70
N THR A 281 4.09 -8.22 -13.82
CA THR A 281 4.51 -6.81 -13.96
C THR A 281 3.32 -5.90 -14.24
N VAL A 282 3.27 -4.77 -13.53
CA VAL A 282 2.24 -3.74 -13.68
C VAL A 282 2.87 -2.49 -14.31
N ALA A 283 2.31 -2.02 -15.42
CA ALA A 283 2.74 -0.81 -16.11
C ALA A 283 1.54 0.07 -16.46
N VAL A 284 1.47 1.24 -15.85
CA VAL A 284 0.38 2.20 -16.04
C VAL A 284 0.95 3.55 -16.45
N GLY A 285 0.62 4.01 -17.65
CA GLY A 285 1.07 5.27 -18.24
C GLY A 285 1.57 5.12 -19.68
N LYS A 286 1.61 6.23 -20.43
CA LYS A 286 2.18 6.27 -21.79
C LYS A 286 3.64 5.82 -21.75
N GLN A 287 4.02 4.82 -22.53
CA GLN A 287 5.37 4.24 -22.59
C GLN A 287 5.90 3.71 -21.24
N SER A 288 5.02 3.46 -20.26
CA SER A 288 5.43 2.81 -19.01
C SER A 288 5.95 1.41 -19.30
N GLY A 289 7.14 1.06 -18.81
CA GLY A 289 7.83 -0.18 -19.13
C GLY A 289 8.17 -0.34 -20.62
N TYR A 290 8.16 0.74 -21.42
CA TYR A 290 8.52 0.62 -22.84
C TYR A 290 9.95 0.13 -22.98
N GLY A 291 10.13 -1.02 -23.61
CA GLY A 291 11.44 -1.64 -23.70
C GLY A 291 11.98 -2.17 -22.38
N ALA A 292 11.15 -2.47 -21.37
CA ALA A 292 11.56 -3.20 -20.17
C ALA A 292 11.60 -4.73 -20.37
N THR A 293 12.60 -5.42 -19.81
CA THR A 293 12.73 -6.90 -19.87
C THR A 293 12.62 -7.56 -18.50
N ALA A 294 12.34 -6.79 -17.45
CA ALA A 294 12.33 -7.28 -16.08
C ALA A 294 10.97 -7.89 -15.70
N ALA A 295 11.02 -8.87 -14.79
CA ALA A 295 9.85 -9.44 -14.12
C ALA A 295 9.64 -8.80 -12.74
N ASP A 296 8.46 -9.03 -12.16
CA ASP A 296 8.09 -8.65 -10.78
C ASP A 296 8.20 -7.14 -10.52
N CYS A 297 7.84 -6.31 -11.52
CA CYS A 297 8.03 -4.86 -11.45
C CYS A 297 6.71 -4.08 -11.42
N ILE A 298 6.76 -2.86 -10.85
CA ILE A 298 5.66 -1.90 -10.87
C ILE A 298 6.14 -0.60 -11.49
N TYR A 299 5.54 -0.17 -12.60
CA TYR A 299 5.85 1.05 -13.33
C TYR A 299 4.61 1.93 -13.44
N LEU A 300 4.57 3.03 -12.71
CA LEU A 300 3.43 3.95 -12.67
C LEU A 300 3.85 5.35 -13.11
N GLY A 301 3.55 5.74 -14.35
CA GLY A 301 3.83 7.07 -14.89
C GLY A 301 4.19 7.07 -16.38
N ASN A 302 4.21 8.26 -16.99
CA ASN A 302 4.65 8.39 -18.38
C ASN A 302 6.14 8.04 -18.49
N ALA A 303 6.47 7.00 -19.26
CA ALA A 303 7.82 6.47 -19.45
C ALA A 303 8.52 5.97 -18.17
N ALA A 304 7.77 5.66 -17.10
CA ALA A 304 8.32 4.98 -15.93
C ALA A 304 8.90 3.61 -16.34
N GLY A 305 10.08 3.23 -15.86
CA GLY A 305 10.73 1.96 -16.20
C GLY A 305 11.07 1.79 -17.68
N LYS A 306 11.06 2.86 -18.50
CA LYS A 306 11.40 2.76 -19.92
C LYS A 306 12.82 2.23 -20.08
N GLY A 307 12.99 1.07 -20.71
CA GLY A 307 14.29 0.43 -20.89
C GLY A 307 14.84 -0.27 -19.64
N ALA A 308 14.03 -0.49 -18.61
CA ALA A 308 14.48 -1.10 -17.36
C ALA A 308 14.69 -2.63 -17.50
N ASN A 309 15.78 -3.14 -16.93
CA ASN A 309 16.15 -4.56 -17.02
C ASN A 309 16.27 -5.24 -15.64
N GLY A 310 16.22 -4.48 -14.54
CA GLY A 310 16.28 -5.02 -13.18
C GLY A 310 14.91 -5.49 -12.66
N THR A 311 14.87 -6.70 -12.10
CA THR A 311 13.67 -7.35 -11.54
C THR A 311 13.27 -6.77 -10.18
N GLY A 312 12.04 -7.03 -9.73
CA GLY A 312 11.62 -6.70 -8.35
C GLY A 312 11.58 -5.20 -8.03
N SER A 313 11.47 -4.34 -9.05
CA SER A 313 11.63 -2.89 -8.91
C SER A 313 10.31 -2.13 -9.00
N ILE A 314 10.21 -1.02 -8.26
CA ILE A 314 9.01 -0.18 -8.20
C ILE A 314 9.40 1.26 -8.59
N PHE A 315 8.87 1.72 -9.72
CA PHE A 315 9.11 3.06 -10.26
C PHE A 315 7.81 3.83 -10.43
N ILE A 316 7.70 4.95 -9.73
CA ILE A 316 6.50 5.80 -9.71
C ILE A 316 6.88 7.23 -10.10
N GLY A 317 6.21 7.75 -11.13
CA GLY A 317 6.30 9.09 -11.70
C GLY A 317 6.88 9.13 -13.12
N HIS A 318 6.90 10.31 -13.74
CA HIS A 318 7.32 10.46 -15.14
C HIS A 318 8.81 10.13 -15.30
N GLN A 319 9.16 9.26 -16.25
CA GLN A 319 10.52 8.77 -16.50
C GLN A 319 11.24 8.16 -15.27
N SER A 320 10.52 7.83 -14.20
CA SER A 320 11.11 7.22 -13.00
C SER A 320 11.73 5.86 -13.36
N GLY A 321 12.98 5.61 -12.97
CA GLY A 321 13.69 4.35 -13.27
C GLY A 321 13.93 4.07 -14.77
N ALA A 322 13.89 5.10 -15.63
CA ALA A 322 14.20 4.92 -17.05
C ALA A 322 15.68 4.49 -17.23
N GLY A 323 15.89 3.37 -17.92
CA GLY A 323 17.19 2.76 -18.13
C GLY A 323 17.80 2.07 -16.91
N GLU A 324 17.03 1.87 -15.83
CA GLU A 324 17.54 1.20 -14.63
C GLU A 324 17.82 -0.28 -14.89
N THR A 325 19.02 -0.72 -14.55
CA THR A 325 19.49 -2.09 -14.78
C THR A 325 19.58 -2.91 -13.51
N SER A 326 19.63 -2.27 -12.34
CA SER A 326 19.71 -2.96 -11.04
C SER A 326 18.34 -3.47 -10.61
N SER A 327 18.31 -4.67 -10.03
CA SER A 327 17.11 -5.23 -9.40
C SER A 327 16.81 -4.58 -8.04
N PHE A 328 15.58 -4.80 -7.56
CA PHE A 328 15.10 -4.39 -6.24
C PHE A 328 15.25 -2.88 -5.98
N ARG A 329 15.02 -2.04 -7.00
CA ARG A 329 15.10 -0.59 -6.86
C ARG A 329 13.74 0.01 -6.56
N PHE A 330 13.69 0.94 -5.61
CA PHE A 330 12.53 1.79 -5.38
C PHE A 330 12.84 3.21 -5.83
N VAL A 331 11.94 3.82 -6.62
CA VAL A 331 12.05 5.22 -7.04
C VAL A 331 10.66 5.86 -7.10
N LEU A 332 10.43 6.91 -6.30
CA LEU A 332 9.27 7.78 -6.37
C LEU A 332 9.74 9.19 -6.75
N GLY A 333 9.51 9.62 -7.99
CA GLY A 333 10.05 10.89 -8.48
C GLY A 333 9.41 11.37 -9.78
N ALA A 334 9.41 12.69 -10.00
CA ALA A 334 8.70 13.29 -11.12
C ALA A 334 9.39 13.18 -12.49
N THR A 335 10.73 13.00 -12.55
CA THR A 335 11.51 12.92 -13.81
C THR A 335 12.78 12.09 -13.57
N SER A 336 13.40 11.52 -14.61
CA SER A 336 14.76 10.96 -14.53
C SER A 336 15.86 12.03 -14.44
N THR A 337 15.55 13.30 -14.74
CA THR A 337 16.52 14.41 -14.78
C THR A 337 16.71 15.13 -13.43
N ARG A 338 15.89 14.79 -12.43
CA ARG A 338 15.93 15.38 -11.09
C ARG A 338 16.02 14.26 -10.07
N ALA A 339 16.61 14.54 -8.91
CA ALA A 339 16.61 13.60 -7.81
C ALA A 339 15.15 13.21 -7.46
N PRO A 340 14.85 11.90 -7.31
CA PRO A 340 13.52 11.44 -6.93
C PRO A 340 13.20 11.91 -5.50
N LEU A 341 11.93 12.00 -5.11
CA LEU A 341 11.57 12.30 -3.72
C LEU A 341 12.02 11.19 -2.78
N LEU A 342 11.77 9.93 -3.16
CA LEU A 342 12.21 8.75 -2.43
C LEU A 342 12.99 7.80 -3.35
N THR A 343 14.04 7.19 -2.82
CA THR A 343 14.74 6.09 -3.51
C THR A 343 15.23 5.05 -2.52
N GLY A 344 15.43 3.80 -2.94
CA GLY A 344 15.85 2.76 -2.02
C GLY A 344 16.29 1.45 -2.66
N ASN A 345 16.78 0.58 -1.80
CA ASN A 345 17.06 -0.82 -2.08
C ASN A 345 16.01 -1.69 -1.37
N LEU A 346 15.28 -2.48 -2.14
CA LEU A 346 14.22 -3.39 -1.70
C LEU A 346 14.75 -4.81 -1.44
N ASP A 347 16.03 -5.10 -1.68
CA ASP A 347 16.60 -6.44 -1.51
C ASP A 347 16.81 -6.77 -0.03
N THR A 348 15.94 -7.61 0.53
CA THR A 348 15.97 -8.06 1.92
C THR A 348 17.12 -9.01 2.24
N ASN A 349 17.81 -9.56 1.23
CA ASN A 349 19.02 -10.37 1.44
C ASN A 349 20.27 -9.50 1.61
N THR A 350 20.14 -8.19 1.35
CA THR A 350 21.17 -7.19 1.59
C THR A 350 20.76 -6.29 2.75
N CYS A 351 21.39 -5.13 2.93
CA CYS A 351 20.88 -4.10 3.82
C CYS A 351 19.85 -3.24 3.04
N PRO A 352 18.54 -3.50 3.16
CA PRO A 352 17.52 -2.67 2.52
C PRO A 352 17.55 -1.27 3.14
N TYR A 353 17.24 -0.26 2.34
CA TYR A 353 17.18 1.12 2.81
C TYR A 353 16.20 1.95 1.99
N LEU A 354 15.67 2.99 2.61
CA LEU A 354 14.89 4.04 1.97
C LEU A 354 15.56 5.39 2.26
N THR A 355 15.79 6.18 1.21
CA THR A 355 16.34 7.53 1.25
C THR A 355 15.25 8.53 0.92
N VAL A 356 15.12 9.56 1.76
CA VAL A 356 14.28 10.74 1.52
C VAL A 356 15.17 11.86 0.99
N ASN A 357 14.96 12.29 -0.25
CA ASN A 357 15.69 13.43 -0.81
C ASN A 357 14.97 14.73 -0.42
N GLY A 358 15.28 15.24 0.76
CA GLY A 358 14.67 16.43 1.35
C GLY A 358 14.44 16.26 2.85
N ALA A 359 13.55 17.07 3.43
CA ALA A 359 13.19 16.96 4.84
C ALA A 359 12.08 15.90 5.05
N LEU A 360 12.28 15.00 6.01
CA LEU A 360 11.22 14.16 6.57
C LEU A 360 10.50 14.95 7.67
N ARG A 361 9.24 15.34 7.43
CA ARG A 361 8.39 15.98 8.45
C ARG A 361 7.49 14.93 9.09
N ILE A 362 7.56 14.79 10.41
CA ILE A 362 6.73 13.87 11.19
C ILE A 362 5.74 14.72 11.98
N GLN A 363 4.45 14.58 11.69
CA GLN A 363 3.38 15.26 12.42
C GLN A 363 2.83 14.30 13.47
N GLN A 364 2.97 14.67 14.74
CA GLN A 364 2.34 13.94 15.84
C GLN A 364 0.85 14.31 15.92
N SER A 365 0.00 13.33 16.20
CA SER A 365 -1.44 13.55 16.39
C SER A 365 -1.72 14.29 17.71
N SER A 366 -2.91 14.88 17.87
CA SER A 366 -3.25 15.67 19.06
C SER A 366 -3.10 14.83 20.34
N PRO A 367 -2.36 15.31 21.36
CA PRO A 367 -2.15 14.58 22.61
C PRO A 367 -3.48 14.47 23.35
N GLY A 368 -3.89 13.24 23.68
CA GLY A 368 -5.15 13.02 24.40
C GLY A 368 -5.65 11.58 24.40
N SER A 369 -5.14 10.72 23.52
CA SER A 369 -5.40 9.29 23.67
C SER A 369 -4.38 8.65 24.61
N PRO A 370 -4.80 7.93 25.67
CA PRO A 370 -3.92 7.07 26.47
C PRO A 370 -3.25 5.96 25.65
N THR A 371 -3.64 5.79 24.37
CA THR A 371 -3.06 4.88 23.39
C THR A 371 -2.10 5.56 22.40
N ALA A 372 -1.66 6.79 22.63
CA ALA A 372 -0.64 7.49 21.82
C ALA A 372 0.78 6.90 22.02
N VAL A 373 0.89 5.56 22.00
CA VAL A 373 2.13 4.81 22.20
C VAL A 373 3.07 4.93 20.98
N ASP A 374 2.58 5.49 19.86
CA ASP A 374 3.25 5.46 18.55
C ASP A 374 3.49 6.83 17.88
N ASP A 375 3.27 7.97 18.56
CA ASP A 375 3.58 9.30 18.00
C ASP A 375 5.11 9.54 17.94
N GLY A 376 5.62 10.11 16.84
CA GLY A 376 7.06 10.42 16.67
C GLY A 376 7.85 9.34 15.93
N ILE A 377 9.13 9.15 16.29
CA ILE A 377 10.01 8.10 15.72
C ILE A 377 10.13 6.96 16.75
N VAL A 378 9.65 5.76 16.39
CA VAL A 378 9.70 4.57 17.26
C VAL A 378 10.70 3.55 16.70
N PHE A 379 11.59 3.05 17.57
CA PHE A 379 12.57 2.00 17.29
C PHE A 379 12.28 0.78 18.18
N ASN A 380 11.83 -0.32 17.58
CA ASN A 380 11.51 -1.55 18.30
C ASN A 380 12.53 -2.66 18.00
N LYS A 381 12.98 -3.35 19.05
CA LYS A 381 13.74 -4.59 18.96
C LYS A 381 13.29 -5.54 20.06
N ASP A 382 12.64 -6.64 19.69
CA ASP A 382 12.05 -7.62 20.61
C ASP A 382 11.12 -6.94 21.62
N SER A 383 11.40 -7.08 22.92
CA SER A 383 10.65 -6.43 24.02
C SER A 383 11.14 -5.02 24.38
N THR A 384 12.11 -4.47 23.64
CA THR A 384 12.66 -3.13 23.87
C THR A 384 12.15 -2.15 22.83
N SER A 385 11.54 -1.05 23.29
CA SER A 385 11.14 0.08 22.45
C SER A 385 11.87 1.35 22.85
N TRP A 386 12.27 2.15 21.87
CA TRP A 386 12.72 3.52 22.03
C TRP A 386 11.84 4.45 21.22
N GLN A 387 11.55 5.63 21.74
CA GLN A 387 10.69 6.61 21.07
C GLN A 387 11.30 8.00 21.20
N VAL A 388 11.29 8.76 20.11
CA VAL A 388 11.66 10.19 20.07
C VAL A 388 10.44 10.98 19.61
N TYR A 389 9.96 11.89 20.45
CA TYR A 389 8.71 12.61 20.23
C TYR A 389 8.73 13.96 20.93
N VAL A 390 7.85 14.88 20.53
CA VAL A 390 7.60 16.14 21.24
C VAL A 390 6.45 15.94 22.22
N ASP A 391 6.70 16.26 23.49
CA ASP A 391 5.75 16.33 24.60
C ASP A 391 5.41 17.80 24.88
N GLU A 392 4.14 18.11 25.16
CA GLU A 392 3.73 19.47 25.54
C GLU A 392 4.33 19.91 26.88
N SER A 393 4.60 18.95 27.78
CA SER A 393 5.16 19.22 29.11
C SER A 393 6.69 19.27 29.08
N ASP A 394 7.31 18.36 28.32
CA ASP A 394 8.74 18.05 28.40
C ASP A 394 9.53 18.43 27.13
N GLY A 395 8.91 19.13 26.16
CA GLY A 395 9.56 19.49 24.90
C GLY A 395 9.99 18.28 24.08
N LEU A 396 11.24 18.22 23.61
CA LEU A 396 11.76 17.05 22.88
C LEU A 396 12.15 15.94 23.86
N SER A 397 11.49 14.78 23.79
CA SER A 397 11.65 13.69 24.75
C SER A 397 12.06 12.37 24.09
N VAL A 398 12.92 11.63 24.79
CA VAL A 398 13.39 10.28 24.44
C VAL A 398 12.93 9.30 25.53
N ARG A 399 12.16 8.30 25.12
CA ARG A 399 11.62 7.25 26.01
C ARG A 399 12.21 5.88 25.70
N LYS A 400 12.33 5.05 26.73
CA LYS A 400 12.64 3.61 26.65
C LYS A 400 11.52 2.81 27.31
N ASN A 401 10.91 1.87 26.59
CA ASN A 401 9.79 1.04 27.07
C ASN A 401 8.63 1.88 27.65
N GLY A 402 8.38 3.05 27.06
CA GLY A 402 7.36 4.00 27.49
C GLY A 402 7.74 4.91 28.67
N SER A 403 8.94 4.77 29.25
CA SER A 403 9.41 5.65 30.34
C SER A 403 10.42 6.68 29.81
N PRO A 404 10.36 7.95 30.25
CA PRO A 404 11.32 8.98 29.84
C PRO A 404 12.73 8.65 30.34
N VAL A 405 13.73 8.92 29.50
CA VAL A 405 15.15 8.74 29.81
C VAL A 405 15.89 10.08 29.72
N VAL A 406 15.62 10.85 28.67
CA VAL A 406 16.14 12.20 28.47
C VAL A 406 15.04 13.07 27.88
N TYR A 407 14.92 14.30 28.32
CA TYR A 407 14.07 15.30 27.67
C TYR A 407 14.68 16.70 27.73
N PHE A 408 14.27 17.55 26.80
CA PHE A 408 14.66 18.95 26.74
C PHE A 408 13.47 19.80 27.16
N ASP A 409 13.50 20.23 28.43
CA ASP A 409 12.47 21.08 28.98
C ASP A 409 12.50 22.45 28.28
N SER A 410 11.36 22.81 27.72
CA SER A 410 11.18 24.07 26.99
C SER A 410 10.63 25.20 27.87
N GLN A 411 10.30 24.90 29.14
CA GLN A 411 9.70 25.84 30.08
C GLN A 411 10.67 26.35 31.16
N THR A 412 11.86 25.76 31.29
CA THR A 412 12.89 26.21 32.24
C THR A 412 14.01 27.03 31.59
N ASP A 413 14.73 27.80 32.40
CA ASP A 413 15.87 28.60 31.94
C ASP A 413 16.96 27.72 31.32
N LEU A 414 17.18 27.89 30.01
CA LEU A 414 18.16 27.11 29.24
C LEU A 414 19.60 27.23 29.77
N ALA A 415 19.90 28.27 30.56
CA ALA A 415 21.22 28.55 31.11
C ALA A 415 21.43 28.10 32.56
N ALA A 416 20.37 27.72 33.29
CA ALA A 416 20.49 27.37 34.70
C ALA A 416 21.35 26.10 34.90
N ASN A 417 22.28 26.12 35.85
CA ASN A 417 23.19 25.01 36.14
C ASN A 417 24.13 24.61 34.97
N LEU A 418 24.45 25.55 34.08
CA LEU A 418 25.53 25.37 33.07
C LEU A 418 26.90 25.84 33.58
N ASP A 419 26.90 26.66 34.62
CA ASP A 419 28.08 27.05 35.37
C ASP A 419 28.53 25.91 36.31
N PHE A 420 29.85 25.79 36.48
CA PHE A 420 30.40 24.80 37.40
C PHE A 420 30.17 25.29 38.83
N THR A 421 29.21 24.68 39.51
CA THR A 421 29.13 24.68 40.97
C THR A 421 29.53 23.30 41.48
N GLY A 422 30.42 23.22 42.47
CA GLY A 422 30.83 21.96 43.09
C GLY A 422 29.70 21.28 43.88
N GLN A 423 28.67 20.77 43.21
CA GLN A 423 27.47 20.21 43.81
C GLN A 423 27.55 18.70 44.00
N HIS A 424 27.20 18.25 45.21
CA HIS A 424 27.15 16.85 45.59
C HIS A 424 25.74 16.45 46.02
N ARG A 425 25.22 15.35 45.47
CA ARG A 425 23.94 14.76 45.89
C ARG A 425 24.16 13.78 47.03
N THR A 426 24.06 14.24 48.26
CA THR A 426 24.41 13.47 49.48
C THR A 426 23.20 12.89 50.18
N ALA A 427 23.40 11.79 50.90
CA ALA A 427 22.35 11.19 51.71
C ALA A 427 22.19 11.95 53.04
N VAL A 428 20.97 11.96 53.58
CA VAL A 428 20.62 12.72 54.78
C VAL A 428 20.57 11.82 56.02
N ALA A 429 21.22 12.25 57.10
CA ALA A 429 21.12 11.58 58.40
C ALA A 429 19.70 11.71 58.97
N PRO A 430 19.19 10.74 59.76
CA PRO A 430 17.86 10.82 60.35
C PRO A 430 17.60 12.12 61.12
N SER A 431 18.61 12.65 61.82
CA SER A 431 18.58 13.91 62.59
C SER A 431 18.28 15.15 61.74
N PHE A 432 18.55 15.11 60.43
CA PHE A 432 18.39 16.26 59.54
C PHE A 432 17.12 16.18 58.67
N ARG A 433 16.46 15.01 58.61
CA ARG A 433 15.29 14.79 57.74
C ARG A 433 14.12 15.72 58.05
N ASP A 434 13.86 15.99 59.33
CA ASP A 434 12.75 16.84 59.76
C ASP A 434 12.94 18.29 59.27
N SER A 435 14.17 18.82 59.37
CA SER A 435 14.48 20.14 58.80
C SER A 435 14.36 20.15 57.29
N VAL A 436 14.86 19.12 56.59
CA VAL A 436 14.72 19.02 55.12
C VAL A 436 13.26 19.01 54.69
N GLN A 437 12.40 18.35 55.45
CA GLN A 437 10.96 18.32 55.19
C GLN A 437 10.28 19.65 55.52
N ALA A 438 10.71 20.35 56.57
CA ALA A 438 10.20 21.65 56.97
C ALA A 438 10.69 22.80 56.07
N GLY A 439 11.84 22.64 55.41
CA GLY A 439 12.48 23.68 54.59
C GLY A 439 13.23 24.75 55.40
N THR A 440 13.26 24.63 56.73
CA THR A 440 13.89 25.60 57.64
C THR A 440 14.75 24.92 58.71
N THR A 441 15.69 25.67 59.30
CA THR A 441 16.37 25.30 60.54
C THR A 441 15.37 25.34 61.72
N PRO A 442 15.73 24.77 62.89
CA PRO A 442 14.92 24.90 64.11
C PRO A 442 14.65 26.36 64.54
N GLN A 443 15.47 27.31 64.08
CA GLN A 443 15.35 28.75 64.35
C GLN A 443 14.45 29.48 63.34
N GLY A 444 13.93 28.78 62.32
CA GLY A 444 13.09 29.38 61.27
C GLY A 444 13.86 29.98 60.10
N VAL A 445 15.18 29.76 60.00
CA VAL A 445 15.99 30.22 58.86
C VAL A 445 15.80 29.26 57.66
N PRO A 446 15.60 29.74 56.43
CA PRO A 446 15.54 28.89 55.24
C PRO A 446 16.77 27.97 55.11
N LEU A 447 16.58 26.71 54.73
CA LEU A 447 17.69 25.76 54.64
C LEU A 447 18.69 26.06 53.52
N GLU A 448 18.25 26.63 52.40
CA GLU A 448 19.15 27.04 51.33
C GLU A 448 20.11 28.11 51.86
N GLY A 449 21.42 27.84 51.81
CA GLY A 449 22.46 28.66 52.43
C GLY A 449 22.93 28.18 53.81
N CYS A 450 22.32 27.15 54.40
CA CYS A 450 22.77 26.60 55.69
C CYS A 450 23.93 25.62 55.52
N VAL A 451 24.86 25.58 56.48
CA VAL A 451 26.01 24.69 56.46
C VAL A 451 25.67 23.31 57.02
N VAL A 452 26.22 22.28 56.37
CA VAL A 452 26.10 20.89 56.79
C VAL A 452 27.45 20.28 57.09
N CYS A 453 27.47 19.35 58.05
CA CYS A 453 28.64 18.57 58.44
C CYS A 453 28.54 17.13 57.94
N SER A 454 29.69 16.51 57.68
CA SER A 454 29.78 15.07 57.42
C SER A 454 29.65 14.27 58.72
N THR A 455 28.78 13.27 58.73
CA THR A 455 28.68 12.29 59.83
C THR A 455 29.81 11.26 59.85
N GLY A 456 30.69 11.27 58.82
CA GLY A 456 31.71 10.25 58.61
C GLY A 456 31.20 8.95 57.98
N ARG A 457 29.88 8.78 57.80
CA ARG A 457 29.30 7.65 57.05
C ARG A 457 29.29 7.97 55.55
N ILE A 458 29.53 6.97 54.70
CA ILE A 458 29.57 7.12 53.23
C ILE A 458 28.39 6.40 52.57
N SER A 459 27.83 7.05 51.55
CA SER A 459 26.83 6.53 50.62
C SER A 459 27.27 6.76 49.17
N SER A 460 26.92 5.84 48.27
CA SER A 460 27.20 5.95 46.83
C SER A 460 25.93 6.26 46.06
N VAL A 461 26.00 6.94 44.91
CA VAL A 461 24.85 6.99 43.99
C VAL A 461 24.52 5.57 43.47
N PRO A 462 23.24 5.29 43.10
CA PRO A 462 22.87 4.00 42.52
C PRO A 462 23.77 3.64 41.33
N ASP A 463 24.25 2.41 41.28
CA ASP A 463 25.01 1.92 40.14
C ASP A 463 24.10 1.45 38.98
N LYS A 464 24.68 0.80 37.96
CA LYS A 464 23.92 0.23 36.83
C LYS A 464 22.83 -0.79 37.24
N THR A 465 22.92 -1.36 38.44
CA THR A 465 21.93 -2.29 39.00
C THR A 465 20.85 -1.59 39.84
N GLY A 466 20.96 -0.26 39.99
CA GLY A 466 20.06 0.55 40.81
C GLY A 466 20.32 0.43 42.31
N VAL A 467 21.44 -0.16 42.72
CA VAL A 467 21.75 -0.41 44.14
C VAL A 467 22.62 0.70 44.72
N VAL A 468 22.12 1.32 45.79
CA VAL A 468 22.88 2.24 46.65
C VAL A 468 23.74 1.42 47.61
N ARG A 469 25.05 1.66 47.61
CA ARG A 469 26.00 1.02 48.54
C ARG A 469 26.45 2.00 49.61
N THR A 470 26.67 1.49 50.81
CA THR A 470 27.12 2.25 51.99
C THR A 470 28.37 1.63 52.60
N GLY A 471 29.10 2.38 53.43
CA GLY A 471 30.31 1.86 54.08
C GLY A 471 31.43 1.59 53.07
N ALA A 472 32.21 0.52 53.26
CA ALA A 472 33.35 0.19 52.40
C ALA A 472 32.94 0.04 50.91
N ASP A 473 31.78 -0.58 50.65
CA ASP A 473 31.26 -0.81 49.31
C ASP A 473 30.75 0.47 48.61
N GLY A 474 30.51 1.53 49.40
CA GLY A 474 30.11 2.85 48.93
C GLY A 474 31.29 3.77 48.56
N ILE A 475 32.52 3.40 48.93
CA ILE A 475 33.72 4.19 48.65
C ILE A 475 34.24 3.85 47.25
N ARG A 476 34.14 4.81 46.34
CA ARG A 476 34.70 4.71 44.98
C ARG A 476 35.49 5.97 44.68
N VAL A 477 36.57 5.83 43.90
CA VAL A 477 37.46 6.95 43.52
C VAL A 477 36.68 8.16 42.97
N SER A 478 35.65 7.89 42.17
CA SER A 478 34.81 8.94 41.56
C SER A 478 33.47 9.14 42.28
N CYS A 479 33.23 8.48 43.42
CA CYS A 479 31.99 8.60 44.19
C CYS A 479 32.17 8.07 45.63
N ALA A 480 32.34 8.97 46.59
CA ALA A 480 32.37 8.66 48.02
C ALA A 480 31.63 9.77 48.79
N LEU A 481 30.30 9.78 48.68
CA LEU A 481 29.48 10.90 49.13
C LEU A 481 29.16 10.73 50.63
N PRO A 482 29.42 11.73 51.48
CA PRO A 482 29.11 11.62 52.89
C PRO A 482 27.60 11.62 53.14
N VAL A 483 27.19 11.02 54.26
CA VAL A 483 25.88 11.27 54.86
C VAL A 483 26.01 12.54 55.70
N VAL A 484 25.14 13.51 55.46
CA VAL A 484 25.24 14.86 56.05
C VAL A 484 24.18 15.12 57.11
N GLU A 485 24.53 15.99 58.05
CA GLU A 485 23.66 16.55 59.08
C GLU A 485 23.87 18.07 59.20
N LEU A 486 22.90 18.79 59.78
CA LEU A 486 23.03 20.25 59.98
C LEU A 486 24.19 20.56 60.93
N SER A 487 24.99 21.59 60.66
CA SER A 487 26.07 21.98 61.58
C SER A 487 25.50 22.50 62.89
N THR A 488 26.01 22.09 64.05
CA THR A 488 25.51 22.55 65.37
C THR A 488 26.62 22.99 66.32
N GLU A 489 27.88 22.92 65.89
CA GLU A 489 29.04 23.20 66.72
C GLU A 489 29.88 24.32 66.11
N ARG A 490 30.38 25.19 67.00
CA ARG A 490 31.31 26.26 66.63
C ARG A 490 32.64 25.67 66.15
N LYS A 491 33.18 26.16 65.03
CA LYS A 491 34.48 25.72 64.46
C LYS A 491 34.56 24.19 64.20
N ASP A 492 33.47 23.59 63.71
CA ASP A 492 33.39 22.16 63.41
C ASP A 492 34.21 21.81 62.16
N LYS A 493 35.24 20.98 62.36
CA LYS A 493 36.14 20.51 61.29
C LYS A 493 35.45 19.54 60.32
N ARG A 494 34.25 19.06 60.66
CA ARG A 494 33.44 18.17 59.81
C ARG A 494 32.61 18.94 58.79
N CYS A 495 32.64 20.28 58.79
CA CYS A 495 31.94 21.08 57.79
C CYS A 495 32.24 20.56 56.37
N PHE A 496 31.18 20.29 55.61
CA PHE A 496 31.28 19.60 54.33
C PHE A 496 30.85 20.50 53.16
N GLY A 497 29.81 21.31 53.37
CA GLY A 497 29.28 22.16 52.33
C GLY A 497 28.06 22.95 52.77
N VAL A 498 27.46 23.64 51.81
CA VAL A 498 26.28 24.49 51.99
C VAL A 498 25.08 23.81 51.34
N PHE A 499 23.97 23.72 52.05
CA PHE A 499 22.72 23.16 51.54
C PHE A 499 22.18 24.07 50.42
N ALA A 500 21.95 23.49 49.24
CA ALA A 500 21.49 24.19 48.05
C ALA A 500 20.10 23.73 47.57
N GLY A 501 19.55 22.69 48.20
CA GLY A 501 18.23 22.18 47.86
C GLY A 501 18.12 20.67 48.11
N CYS A 502 17.00 20.09 47.71
CA CYS A 502 16.76 18.66 47.77
C CYS A 502 16.30 18.11 46.42
N GLU A 503 16.38 16.79 46.25
CA GLU A 503 15.79 16.15 45.08
C GLU A 503 14.27 16.33 45.09
N ASP A 504 13.70 16.58 43.90
CA ASP A 504 12.24 16.64 43.73
C ASP A 504 11.59 15.40 44.36
N MET A 505 10.94 15.62 45.49
CA MET A 505 10.25 14.59 46.27
C MET A 505 8.92 14.18 45.60
N LEU A 506 8.49 14.91 44.56
CA LEU A 506 7.13 14.89 44.02
C LEU A 506 6.97 14.32 42.60
N LEU A 507 8.04 13.93 41.91
CA LEU A 507 7.90 13.27 40.60
C LEU A 507 7.58 11.78 40.78
N ALA A 508 6.31 11.48 41.06
CA ALA A 508 5.73 10.18 40.77
C ALA A 508 5.71 10.02 39.24
N GLY A 509 6.70 9.34 38.67
CA GLY A 509 6.64 8.95 37.27
C GLY A 509 5.37 8.13 36.99
N ALA A 510 4.95 8.06 35.73
CA ALA A 510 3.67 7.51 35.25
C ALA A 510 3.29 6.06 35.66
N ARG A 511 4.01 5.42 36.59
CA ARG A 511 3.69 4.12 37.22
C ARG A 511 4.10 4.01 38.70
N GLY A 512 4.20 5.12 39.43
CA GLY A 512 4.48 5.11 40.88
C GLY A 512 5.94 4.82 41.29
N VAL A 513 6.87 4.83 40.34
CA VAL A 513 8.32 4.69 40.61
C VAL A 513 8.91 6.09 40.79
N LYS A 514 9.48 6.36 41.98
CA LYS A 514 10.21 7.61 42.25
C LYS A 514 11.42 7.71 41.32
N SER A 515 11.61 8.86 40.68
CA SER A 515 12.74 9.12 39.77
C SER A 515 13.55 10.34 40.22
N ARG A 516 14.82 10.39 39.83
CA ARG A 516 15.77 11.47 40.03
C ARG A 516 16.05 12.13 38.68
N VAL A 517 16.01 13.45 38.65
CA VAL A 517 16.31 14.23 37.45
C VAL A 517 17.66 14.93 37.65
N TYR A 518 18.61 14.65 36.76
CA TYR A 518 19.85 15.41 36.64
C TYR A 518 19.64 16.47 35.58
N ARG A 519 19.78 17.75 35.97
CA ARG A 519 19.55 18.91 35.12
C ARG A 519 20.89 19.51 34.70
N ALA A 520 21.01 19.91 33.45
CA ALA A 520 22.13 20.68 32.92
C ALA A 520 21.58 21.62 31.84
N GLY A 521 21.37 22.89 32.17
CA GLY A 521 20.54 23.78 31.35
C GLY A 521 19.14 23.18 31.15
N GLY A 522 18.61 23.29 29.93
CA GLY A 522 17.34 22.68 29.55
C GLY A 522 17.36 21.15 29.37
N MET A 523 18.51 20.47 29.51
CA MET A 523 18.59 19.02 29.35
C MET A 523 18.36 18.31 30.69
N ASN A 524 17.39 17.39 30.71
CA ASN A 524 17.02 16.61 31.87
C ASN A 524 17.25 15.11 31.63
N VAL A 525 18.07 14.49 32.48
CA VAL A 525 18.31 13.03 32.47
C VAL A 525 17.57 12.39 33.64
N VAL A 526 16.71 11.41 33.33
CA VAL A 526 15.86 10.73 34.31
C VAL A 526 16.46 9.39 34.70
N VAL A 527 16.65 9.18 36.01
CA VAL A 527 17.20 7.95 36.60
C VAL A 527 16.24 7.44 37.67
N ALA A 528 15.91 6.14 37.63
CA ALA A 528 15.06 5.54 38.66
C ALA A 528 15.76 5.57 40.04
N LYS A 529 15.03 5.95 41.09
CA LYS A 529 15.55 5.93 42.47
C LYS A 529 15.41 4.53 43.07
N ALA A 530 16.38 4.14 43.89
CA ALA A 530 16.20 3.02 44.80
C ALA A 530 15.18 3.38 45.90
N SER A 531 14.52 2.37 46.48
CA SER A 531 13.64 2.61 47.64
C SER A 531 14.44 3.27 48.78
N ASN A 532 13.91 4.34 49.36
CA ASN A 532 14.51 5.13 50.44
C ASN A 532 15.84 5.87 50.12
N ASP A 533 16.17 6.11 48.85
CA ASP A 533 17.34 6.91 48.42
C ASP A 533 16.96 8.36 48.06
N ASP A 534 16.45 9.12 49.03
CA ASP A 534 16.21 10.56 48.89
C ASP A 534 17.46 11.33 49.34
N ARG A 535 17.89 12.30 48.52
CA ARG A 535 19.15 13.02 48.68
C ARG A 535 18.98 14.52 48.63
N VAL A 536 19.93 15.22 49.24
CA VAL A 536 20.04 16.68 49.23
C VAL A 536 21.18 17.12 48.31
N VAL A 537 21.06 18.33 47.76
CA VAL A 537 22.08 18.96 46.94
C VAL A 537 22.92 19.85 47.85
N ILE A 538 24.20 19.55 47.94
CA ILE A 538 25.16 20.29 48.78
C ILE A 538 26.19 20.94 47.86
N ASN A 539 26.23 22.26 47.88
CA ASN A 539 27.33 23.04 47.30
C ASN A 539 28.60 22.82 48.13
N SER A 540 29.75 22.87 47.47
CA SER A 540 31.06 22.86 48.15
C SER A 540 31.20 24.08 49.06
N LEU A 541 32.06 23.98 50.08
CA LEU A 541 32.38 25.10 50.96
C LEU A 541 32.89 26.30 50.14
N GLY A 542 32.30 27.47 50.37
CA GLY A 542 32.63 28.72 49.67
C GLY A 542 31.90 28.93 48.34
N GLU A 543 31.02 28.02 47.90
CA GLU A 543 30.21 28.21 46.70
C GLU A 543 28.87 28.89 47.00
N GLY A 544 28.55 29.96 46.26
CA GLY A 544 27.26 30.65 46.35
C GLY A 544 27.16 31.59 47.55
N ALA A 545 26.21 31.35 48.45
CA ALA A 545 25.93 32.18 49.62
C ALA A 545 25.67 31.32 50.86
N CYS A 546 25.95 31.84 52.05
CA CYS A 546 25.61 31.16 53.30
C CYS A 546 25.01 32.10 54.35
N TRP A 547 24.20 31.55 55.25
CA TRP A 547 23.60 32.31 56.34
C TRP A 547 24.60 32.59 57.46
N VAL A 548 24.99 33.85 57.62
CA VAL A 548 25.88 34.32 58.67
C VAL A 548 25.04 34.85 59.83
N VAL A 549 25.30 34.40 61.06
CA VAL A 549 24.66 34.85 62.29
C VAL A 549 25.55 35.86 63.03
N GLY A 550 24.94 36.94 63.48
CA GLY A 550 25.56 38.00 64.26
C GLY A 550 24.64 38.50 65.36
N ALA A 551 25.21 39.28 66.29
CA ALA A 551 24.39 40.14 67.15
C ALA A 551 23.88 41.34 66.33
N PRO A 552 22.70 41.90 66.64
CA PRO A 552 22.23 43.13 66.00
C PRO A 552 23.29 44.24 66.05
N GLY A 553 23.62 44.84 64.91
CA GLY A 553 24.65 45.89 64.77
C GLY A 553 26.11 45.40 64.73
N MET A 554 26.35 44.08 64.69
CA MET A 554 27.68 43.53 64.40
C MET A 554 28.09 43.86 62.96
N ARG A 555 29.39 44.02 62.67
CA ARG A 555 29.86 44.27 61.29
C ARG A 555 30.83 43.19 60.82
N VAL A 556 30.64 42.77 59.58
CA VAL A 556 31.57 41.92 58.80
C VAL A 556 31.96 42.61 57.50
N GLU A 557 33.19 42.41 57.05
CA GLU A 557 33.76 43.03 55.87
C GLU A 557 33.90 42.06 54.68
N ASN A 558 33.89 42.62 53.47
CA ASN A 558 34.23 41.88 52.27
C ASN A 558 35.68 41.37 52.39
N GLY A 559 35.86 40.06 52.37
CA GLY A 559 37.14 39.39 52.60
C GLY A 559 37.22 38.63 53.91
N ASP A 560 36.29 38.84 54.86
CA ASP A 560 36.30 38.11 56.13
C ASP A 560 36.00 36.62 55.92
N TYR A 561 36.68 35.77 56.70
CA TYR A 561 36.36 34.36 56.76
C TYR A 561 35.19 34.10 57.72
N VAL A 562 34.39 33.09 57.41
CA VAL A 562 33.32 32.59 58.28
C VAL A 562 33.52 31.12 58.62
N CYS A 563 33.13 30.72 59.83
CA CYS A 563 33.17 29.34 60.30
C CYS A 563 31.81 28.90 60.88
N THR A 564 31.58 27.60 61.05
CA THR A 564 30.32 27.13 61.66
C THR A 564 30.12 27.75 63.05
N SER A 565 28.86 28.03 63.39
CA SER A 565 28.44 28.57 64.69
C SER A 565 27.84 27.48 65.59
N ASP A 566 27.57 27.86 66.85
CA ASP A 566 26.73 27.11 67.78
C ASP A 566 25.23 27.12 67.39
N VAL A 567 24.82 28.02 66.49
CA VAL A 567 23.46 28.06 65.96
C VAL A 567 23.30 27.06 64.81
N PRO A 568 22.38 26.09 64.91
CA PRO A 568 22.15 25.08 63.89
C PRO A 568 22.05 25.61 62.45
N GLY A 569 22.99 25.20 61.60
CA GLY A 569 23.05 25.49 60.17
C GLY A 569 23.68 26.83 59.81
N LEU A 570 24.02 27.68 60.78
CA LEU A 570 24.51 29.04 60.52
C LEU A 570 26.02 29.13 60.73
N VAL A 571 26.63 30.11 60.07
CA VAL A 571 28.05 30.45 60.25
C VAL A 571 28.21 31.76 60.98
N GLU A 572 29.35 32.01 61.56
CA GLU A 572 29.71 33.26 62.22
C GLU A 572 31.05 33.75 61.68
N ALA A 573 31.39 35.02 61.94
CA ALA A 573 32.68 35.59 61.58
C ALA A 573 33.82 34.82 62.28
N GLN A 574 34.85 34.50 61.51
CA GLN A 574 36.07 33.89 62.03
C GLN A 574 36.91 34.95 62.78
N GLU A 575 37.60 34.52 63.82
CA GLU A 575 38.39 35.41 64.70
C GLU A 575 39.72 35.88 64.08
N ASP A 576 40.20 35.20 63.05
CA ASP A 576 41.47 35.48 62.38
C ASP A 576 41.32 35.40 60.85
N ASP A 577 42.33 35.90 60.15
CA ASP A 577 42.46 35.93 58.69
C ASP A 577 43.14 34.66 58.13
N VAL A 578 43.24 33.60 58.93
CA VAL A 578 43.92 32.36 58.55
C VAL A 578 42.90 31.30 58.17
N ARG A 579 43.12 30.63 57.04
CA ARG A 579 42.26 29.51 56.66
C ARG A 579 42.50 28.30 57.57
N HIS A 580 41.44 27.84 58.23
CA HIS A 580 41.42 26.65 59.08
C HIS A 580 40.62 25.52 58.44
N SER A 581 40.72 24.32 59.02
CA SER A 581 39.91 23.15 58.62
C SER A 581 38.41 23.32 58.86
N TYR A 582 38.00 24.36 59.59
CA TYR A 582 36.61 24.70 59.89
C TYR A 582 36.14 25.97 59.17
N THR A 583 36.98 26.57 58.33
CA THR A 583 36.61 27.74 57.54
C THR A 583 35.62 27.30 56.46
N VAL A 584 34.42 27.89 56.47
CA VAL A 584 33.34 27.57 55.54
C VAL A 584 33.49 28.35 54.24
N ALA A 585 33.73 29.66 54.33
CA ALA A 585 33.76 30.53 53.17
C ALA A 585 34.51 31.83 53.46
N LYS A 586 34.84 32.56 52.39
CA LYS A 586 35.26 33.96 52.44
C LYS A 586 34.13 34.84 51.93
N LEU A 587 33.73 35.85 52.69
CA LEU A 587 32.68 36.79 52.29
C LEU A 587 33.13 37.62 51.09
N THR A 588 32.21 37.87 50.16
CA THR A 588 32.42 38.74 48.99
C THR A 588 31.65 40.06 49.09
N MET A 589 31.01 40.28 50.24
CA MET A 589 30.24 41.46 50.57
C MET A 589 30.34 41.76 52.07
N SER A 590 30.04 43.00 52.45
CA SER A 590 29.96 43.45 53.84
C SER A 590 28.52 43.38 54.37
N CYS A 591 28.35 43.29 55.68
CA CYS A 591 27.04 43.34 56.35
C CYS A 591 27.20 43.93 57.76
N ASP A 592 26.26 44.77 58.18
CA ASP A 592 26.21 45.46 59.49
C ASP A 592 25.10 44.94 60.42
N PHE A 593 24.38 43.89 60.01
CA PHE A 593 23.36 43.21 60.81
C PHE A 593 22.34 44.16 61.45
N ASP A 594 22.03 45.26 60.76
CA ASP A 594 21.02 46.24 61.14
C ASP A 594 19.81 46.10 60.22
N GLU A 595 18.72 45.53 60.77
CA GLU A 595 17.50 45.18 60.04
C GLU A 595 16.91 46.34 59.20
N ASP A 596 17.11 47.58 59.63
CA ASP A 596 16.60 48.76 58.94
C ASP A 596 17.41 49.15 57.67
N THR A 597 18.57 48.52 57.47
CA THR A 597 19.53 48.90 56.41
C THR A 597 19.92 47.77 55.45
N LEU A 598 19.46 46.54 55.69
CA LEU A 598 19.79 45.37 54.87
C LEU A 598 19.10 45.41 53.49
N ASP A 599 19.87 45.12 52.45
CA ASP A 599 19.41 44.97 51.06
C ASP A 599 19.33 43.49 50.60
N HIS A 600 19.52 42.56 51.53
CA HIS A 600 19.57 41.12 51.32
C HIS A 600 18.75 40.36 52.37
N ALA A 601 18.53 39.06 52.15
CA ALA A 601 17.64 38.27 52.99
C ALA A 601 18.16 38.15 54.44
N SER A 602 17.28 38.38 55.42
CA SER A 602 17.60 38.30 56.84
C SER A 602 16.49 37.67 57.67
N VAL A 603 16.87 37.07 58.81
CA VAL A 603 15.95 36.42 59.76
C VAL A 603 16.38 36.73 61.18
N ALA A 604 15.49 37.36 61.96
CA ALA A 604 15.68 37.65 63.37
C ALA A 604 15.12 36.52 64.24
N PHE A 605 15.86 36.09 65.26
CA PHE A 605 15.42 35.06 66.19
C PHE A 605 16.11 35.19 67.56
N VAL A 606 15.59 34.46 68.54
CA VAL A 606 16.21 34.36 69.87
C VAL A 606 16.86 32.98 70.00
N PHE A 607 18.14 32.95 70.33
CA PHE A 607 18.90 31.72 70.56
C PHE A 607 19.61 31.79 71.91
N GLU A 608 19.38 30.78 72.76
CA GLU A 608 19.87 30.74 74.15
C GLU A 608 19.60 32.02 74.96
N GLY A 609 18.45 32.68 74.69
CA GLY A 609 18.03 33.90 75.39
C GLY A 609 18.66 35.19 74.86
N LEU A 610 19.47 35.14 73.80
CA LEU A 610 20.08 36.31 73.16
C LEU A 610 19.43 36.61 71.80
N PRO A 611 19.18 37.89 71.46
CA PRO A 611 18.71 38.28 70.12
C PRO A 611 19.83 38.07 69.10
N ARG A 612 19.49 37.44 67.98
CA ARG A 612 20.39 37.14 66.86
C ARG A 612 19.73 37.52 65.54
N VAL A 613 20.56 37.90 64.57
CA VAL A 613 20.14 38.14 63.18
C VAL A 613 20.98 37.25 62.27
N ALA A 614 20.34 36.47 61.41
CA ALA A 614 20.99 35.74 60.33
C ALA A 614 20.81 36.50 59.01
N CYS A 615 21.89 36.72 58.28
CA CYS A 615 21.89 37.37 56.96
C CYS A 615 22.46 36.42 55.90
N LEU A 616 21.83 36.31 54.74
CA LEU A 616 22.32 35.50 53.63
C LEU A 616 23.37 36.30 52.86
N LEU A 617 24.65 35.94 53.00
CA LEU A 617 25.75 36.68 52.40
C LEU A 617 26.40 35.89 51.28
N ALA A 618 26.75 36.59 50.20
CA ALA A 618 27.47 36.05 49.06
C ALA A 618 28.92 35.71 49.44
N CYS A 619 29.36 34.54 49.01
CA CYS A 619 30.60 33.91 49.43
C CYS A 619 31.41 33.45 48.23
N SER A 620 32.72 33.29 48.47
CA SER A 620 33.63 32.64 47.54
C SER A 620 34.46 31.60 48.26
N TYR A 621 35.04 30.70 47.47
CA TYR A 621 36.06 29.79 47.93
C TYR A 621 37.11 30.53 48.76
N ALA A 622 37.40 29.96 49.93
CA ALA A 622 38.58 30.32 50.69
C ALA A 622 39.82 29.78 49.96
N PHE A 623 40.25 30.43 48.88
CA PHE A 623 41.54 30.14 48.24
C PHE A 623 42.70 30.56 49.13
#